data_AF-A0A8J6UXA3-F1
#
_entry.id   AF-A0A8J6UXA3-F1
#
_cell.length_a   1.000
_cell.length_b   1.000
_cell.length_c   1.000
_cell.angle_alpha   90.00
_cell.angle_beta   90.00
_cell.angle_gamma   90.00
#
_symmetry.space_group_name_H-M   'P 1'
#
loop_
_entity.id
_entity.type
_entity.pdbx_description
1 polymer ?
#
loop_
_entity_poly.entity_id
_entity_poly.type
_entity_poly.pdbx_seq_one_letter_code
_entity_poly.pdbx_strand_id
1 'polypeptide(L)'
;MLNGQVSKKILRQWIIVNTVSLPVSLAIFLVFNWRVYAIQPRFLEYNVKSTILNTSFAVVGAVVGLVQWLLLKREVSRISGWWLLTNIPGLYVATIVSAVFLAGTMSTLFHRGFSGSAQILVGGAVSGAVGGAVGGAITGITQSLLLARRVLVRNLWIIWILSSTVAWAVSWAVGLSVGFYLGAAASDTVMRPDLSEQVSYAVFGVIFGTISGFLNGAITGRILIWAMLKSRFVSTSSNARDI
;
A
#
# COMPACT_ATOMS: atom_id res chain seq x y z
N MET A 1 14.75 13.77 25.71
CA MET A 1 14.80 12.43 25.11
C MET A 1 13.39 12.00 24.70
N LEU A 2 13.18 11.39 23.52
CA LEU A 2 11.92 10.68 23.28
C LEU A 2 11.87 9.54 24.29
N ASN A 3 11.05 9.66 25.33
CA ASN A 3 10.83 8.56 26.26
C ASN A 3 10.39 7.35 25.43
N GLY A 4 10.88 6.14 25.74
CA GLY A 4 10.50 4.91 25.06
C GLY A 4 8.97 4.69 25.00
N GLN A 5 8.21 5.35 25.87
CA GLN A 5 6.75 5.41 25.78
C GLN A 5 6.23 6.18 24.55
N VAL A 6 6.87 7.29 24.18
CA VAL A 6 6.45 8.12 23.03
C VAL A 6 6.73 7.38 21.71
N SER A 7 7.88 6.72 21.58
CA SER A 7 8.18 5.92 20.37
C SER A 7 7.19 4.77 20.17
N LYS A 8 6.85 4.04 21.25
CA LYS A 8 5.82 2.99 21.22
C LYS A 8 4.45 3.54 20.80
N LYS A 9 4.07 4.73 21.30
CA LYS A 9 2.81 5.39 20.94
C LYS A 9 2.75 5.73 19.45
N ILE A 10 3.81 6.34 18.91
CA ILE A 10 3.90 6.69 17.48
C ILE A 10 3.84 5.43 16.62
N LEU A 11 4.55 4.36 16.99
CA LEU A 11 4.55 3.10 16.25
C LEU A 11 3.15 2.52 16.15
N ARG A 12 2.46 2.46 17.30
CA ARG A 12 1.11 1.92 17.39
C ARG A 12 0.15 2.73 16.53
N GLN A 13 0.21 4.06 16.60
CA GLN A 13 -0.64 4.93 15.79
C GLN A 13 -0.34 4.77 14.29
N TRP A 14 0.93 4.65 13.91
CA TRP A 14 1.33 4.43 12.52
C TRP A 14 0.80 3.11 11.96
N ILE A 15 0.90 2.02 12.73
CA ILE A 15 0.34 0.72 12.36
C ILE A 15 -1.17 0.82 12.21
N ILE A 16 -1.87 1.40 13.19
CA ILE A 16 -3.34 1.55 13.15
C ILE A 16 -3.76 2.37 11.93
N VAL A 17 -3.10 3.50 11.68
CA VAL A 17 -3.40 4.37 10.54
C VAL A 17 -3.32 3.59 9.24
N ASN A 18 -2.23 2.85 8.99
CA ASN A 18 -2.08 2.09 7.75
C ASN A 18 -3.06 0.91 7.70
N THR A 19 -3.24 0.18 8.81
CA THR A 19 -4.13 -1.00 8.90
C THR A 19 -5.60 -0.64 8.72
N VAL A 20 -6.04 0.55 9.12
CA VAL A 20 -7.45 0.97 8.98
C VAL A 20 -7.68 1.71 7.67
N SER A 21 -6.79 2.65 7.32
CA SER A 21 -7.00 3.50 6.13
C SER A 21 -6.98 2.71 4.82
N LEU A 22 -6.08 1.73 4.67
CA LEU A 22 -5.99 0.91 3.46
C LEU A 22 -7.27 0.10 3.19
N PRO A 23 -7.74 -0.78 4.09
CA PRO A 23 -8.93 -1.58 3.83
C PRO A 23 -10.20 -0.74 3.74
N VAL A 24 -10.37 0.31 4.55
CA VAL A 24 -11.54 1.20 4.43
C VAL A 24 -11.55 1.89 3.06
N SER A 25 -10.42 2.46 2.65
CA SER A 25 -10.33 3.15 1.35
C SER A 25 -10.51 2.18 0.19
N LEU A 26 -9.95 0.97 0.29
CA LEU A 26 -10.04 -0.04 -0.76
C LEU A 26 -11.45 -0.63 -0.85
N ALA A 27 -12.12 -0.90 0.27
CA ALA A 27 -13.50 -1.39 0.28
C ALA A 27 -14.44 -0.35 -0.33
N ILE A 28 -14.33 0.92 0.07
CA ILE A 28 -15.10 2.03 -0.55
C ILE A 28 -14.80 2.12 -2.05
N PHE A 29 -13.53 2.02 -2.43
CA PHE A 29 -13.09 2.02 -3.82
C PHE A 29 -13.71 0.87 -4.62
N LEU A 30 -13.72 -0.36 -4.10
CA LEU A 30 -14.25 -1.53 -4.82
C LEU A 30 -15.76 -1.43 -5.01
N VAL A 31 -16.48 -0.99 -3.97
CA VAL A 31 -17.91 -0.73 -4.05
C VAL A 31 -18.21 0.38 -5.07
N PHE A 32 -17.43 1.46 -5.05
CA PHE A 32 -17.59 2.56 -6.01
C PHE A 32 -17.32 2.12 -7.44
N ASN A 33 -16.19 1.45 -7.70
CA ASN A 33 -15.85 0.95 -9.03
C ASN A 33 -16.92 -0.01 -9.55
N TRP A 34 -17.40 -0.92 -8.70
CA TRP A 34 -18.48 -1.82 -9.06
C TRP A 34 -19.76 -1.05 -9.47
N ARG A 35 -20.15 -0.02 -8.71
CA ARG A 35 -21.30 0.83 -9.09
C ARG A 35 -21.09 1.54 -10.42
N VAL A 36 -19.89 2.06 -10.67
CA VAL A 36 -19.54 2.67 -11.96
C VAL A 36 -19.67 1.65 -13.09
N TYR A 37 -19.18 0.43 -12.91
CA TYR A 37 -19.32 -0.65 -13.88
C TYR A 37 -20.77 -1.08 -14.10
N ALA A 38 -21.60 -1.06 -13.06
CA ALA A 38 -23.01 -1.45 -13.15
C ALA A 38 -23.88 -0.41 -13.88
N ILE A 39 -23.55 0.88 -13.79
CA ILE A 39 -24.33 1.98 -14.39
C ILE A 39 -23.94 2.20 -15.86
N GLN A 40 -22.73 1.83 -16.26
CA GLN A 40 -22.19 2.24 -17.55
C GLN A 40 -22.76 1.43 -18.73
N PRO A 41 -23.18 2.10 -19.83
CA PRO A 41 -23.62 1.42 -21.05
C PRO A 41 -22.50 0.52 -21.61
N ARG A 42 -22.88 -0.58 -22.29
CA ARG A 42 -21.97 -1.54 -22.93
C ARG A 42 -20.96 -0.91 -23.93
N PHE A 43 -21.11 0.38 -24.25
CA PHE A 43 -20.32 1.11 -25.26
C PHE A 43 -19.04 1.77 -24.73
N LEU A 44 -18.77 1.75 -23.42
CA LEU A 44 -17.49 2.26 -22.91
C LEU A 44 -16.34 1.33 -23.27
N GLU A 45 -15.42 1.86 -24.08
CA GLU A 45 -14.20 1.18 -24.49
C GLU A 45 -13.42 0.68 -23.27
N TYR A 46 -12.79 -0.50 -23.43
CA TYR A 46 -11.95 -1.14 -22.43
C TYR A 46 -10.90 -0.19 -21.81
N ASN A 47 -10.37 0.73 -22.63
CA ASN A 47 -9.38 1.73 -22.21
C ASN A 47 -9.91 2.69 -21.13
N VAL A 48 -11.19 3.05 -21.18
CA VAL A 48 -11.80 3.94 -20.18
C VAL A 48 -12.00 3.20 -18.86
N LYS A 49 -12.43 1.93 -18.93
CA LYS A 49 -12.60 1.06 -17.75
C LYS A 49 -11.29 0.87 -16.98
N SER A 50 -10.19 0.60 -17.69
CA SER A 50 -8.86 0.46 -17.09
C SER A 50 -8.37 1.78 -16.49
N THR A 51 -8.60 2.90 -17.18
CA THR A 51 -8.22 4.24 -16.67
C THR A 51 -8.97 4.59 -15.39
N ILE A 52 -10.29 4.33 -15.33
CA ILE A 52 -11.11 4.56 -14.12
C ILE A 52 -10.57 3.74 -12.94
N LEU A 53 -10.30 2.46 -13.16
CA LEU A 53 -9.79 1.56 -12.11
C LEU A 53 -8.44 2.03 -11.58
N ASN A 54 -7.48 2.34 -12.47
CA ASN A 54 -6.16 2.82 -12.08
C ASN A 54 -6.21 4.20 -11.41
N THR A 55 -7.00 5.14 -11.94
CA THR A 55 -7.13 6.49 -11.36
C THR A 55 -7.78 6.44 -9.98
N SER A 56 -8.69 5.50 -9.75
CA SER A 56 -9.36 5.37 -8.47
C SER A 56 -8.39 4.89 -7.36
N PHE A 57 -7.27 4.22 -7.69
CA PHE A 57 -6.21 3.92 -6.71
C PHE A 57 -5.43 5.16 -6.28
N ALA A 58 -5.44 6.23 -7.07
CA ALA A 58 -4.92 7.52 -6.63
C ALA A 58 -5.70 8.05 -5.43
N VAL A 59 -7.02 7.80 -5.37
CA VAL A 59 -7.86 8.19 -4.23
C VAL A 59 -7.45 7.42 -2.98
N VAL A 60 -7.26 6.11 -3.09
CA VAL A 60 -6.75 5.27 -1.98
C VAL A 60 -5.41 5.82 -1.48
N GLY A 61 -4.49 6.13 -2.40
CA GLY A 61 -3.21 6.74 -2.06
C GLY A 61 -3.31 8.08 -1.37
N ALA A 62 -4.21 8.96 -1.85
CA ALA A 62 -4.45 10.25 -1.24
C ALA A 62 -5.00 10.11 0.19
N VAL A 63 -5.93 9.18 0.43
CA VAL A 63 -6.48 8.93 1.78
C VAL A 63 -5.40 8.41 2.71
N VAL A 64 -4.63 7.39 2.30
CA VAL A 64 -3.52 6.86 3.10
C VAL A 64 -2.49 7.95 3.40
N GLY A 65 -2.09 8.72 2.38
CA GLY A 65 -1.17 9.85 2.52
C GLY A 65 -1.70 10.94 3.45
N LEU A 66 -2.98 11.28 3.37
CA LEU A 66 -3.62 12.26 4.24
C LEU A 66 -3.59 11.81 5.70
N VAL A 67 -3.99 10.57 6.00
CA VAL A 67 -4.01 10.07 7.39
C VAL A 67 -2.58 9.95 7.94
N GLN A 68 -1.62 9.48 7.15
CA GLN A 68 -0.20 9.47 7.53
C GLN A 68 0.32 10.89 7.81
N TRP A 69 -0.02 11.86 6.95
CA TRP A 69 0.38 13.26 7.14
C TRP A 69 -0.19 13.86 8.42
N LEU A 70 -1.48 13.65 8.71
CA LEU A 70 -2.12 14.13 9.93
C LEU A 70 -1.45 13.56 11.19
N LEU A 71 -1.05 12.29 11.15
CA LEU A 71 -0.30 11.66 12.23
C LEU A 71 1.08 12.31 12.39
N LEU A 72 1.84 12.44 11.31
CA LEU A 72 3.19 13.01 11.34
C LEU A 72 3.20 14.49 11.74
N LYS A 73 2.21 15.27 11.32
CA LYS A 73 2.10 16.70 11.63
C LYS A 73 2.01 16.96 13.14
N ARG A 74 1.51 16.00 13.92
CA ARG A 74 1.45 16.08 15.39
C ARG A 74 2.83 15.90 16.04
N GLU A 75 3.70 15.11 15.42
CA GLU A 75 4.98 14.69 16.01
C GLU A 75 6.21 15.40 15.41
N VAL A 76 6.08 15.88 14.17
CA VAL A 76 7.13 16.56 13.42
C VAL A 76 6.61 17.92 12.99
N SER A 77 7.03 18.97 13.71
CA SER A 77 6.70 20.35 13.37
C SER A 77 7.18 20.66 11.94
N ARG A 78 6.30 21.23 11.11
CA ARG A 78 6.59 21.67 9.71
C ARG A 78 6.70 20.55 8.67
N ILE A 79 6.10 19.38 8.90
CA ILE A 79 5.93 18.42 7.79
C ILE A 79 5.03 19.01 6.70
N SER A 80 5.49 18.90 5.45
CA SER A 80 4.84 19.49 4.30
C SER A 80 3.49 18.82 3.99
N GLY A 81 2.47 19.61 3.63
CA GLY A 81 1.19 19.09 3.12
C GLY A 81 1.34 18.23 1.86
N TRP A 82 2.41 18.44 1.09
CA TRP A 82 2.78 17.63 -0.07
C TRP A 82 2.95 16.13 0.25
N TRP A 83 3.07 15.75 1.54
CA TRP A 83 3.09 14.34 1.97
C TRP A 83 1.87 13.56 1.46
N LEU A 84 0.70 14.20 1.41
CA LEU A 84 -0.55 13.53 1.03
C LEU A 84 -0.49 12.93 -0.39
N LEU A 85 0.35 13.49 -1.27
CA LEU A 85 0.48 13.04 -2.66
C LEU A 85 1.49 11.91 -2.87
N THR A 86 2.30 11.58 -1.85
CA THR A 86 3.44 10.65 -2.02
C THR A 86 3.05 9.21 -2.33
N ASN A 87 1.89 8.76 -1.84
CA ASN A 87 1.40 7.41 -2.10
C ASN A 87 0.71 7.27 -3.47
N ILE A 88 0.29 8.38 -4.09
CA ILE A 88 -0.45 8.37 -5.36
C ILE A 88 0.34 7.72 -6.50
N PRO A 89 1.54 8.22 -6.87
CA PRO A 89 2.27 7.67 -8.01
C PRO A 89 2.72 6.22 -7.76
N GLY A 90 3.07 5.90 -6.52
CA GLY A 90 3.48 4.54 -6.15
C GLY A 90 2.34 3.54 -6.31
N LEU A 91 1.16 3.85 -5.77
CA LEU A 91 -0.01 2.97 -5.91
C LEU A 91 -0.49 2.86 -7.37
N TYR A 92 -0.53 3.98 -8.09
CA TYR A 92 -0.94 4.00 -9.49
C TYR A 92 -0.03 3.13 -10.37
N VAL A 93 1.28 3.24 -10.22
CA VAL A 93 2.22 2.41 -10.99
C VAL A 93 2.20 0.96 -10.51
N ALA A 94 2.06 0.72 -9.20
CA ALA A 94 1.98 -0.62 -8.65
C ALA A 94 0.83 -1.42 -9.24
N THR A 95 -0.35 -0.82 -9.40
CA THR A 95 -1.53 -1.53 -9.94
C THR A 95 -1.34 -1.88 -11.40
N ILE A 96 -0.78 -0.98 -12.21
CA ILE A 96 -0.48 -1.24 -13.63
C ILE A 96 0.52 -2.39 -13.73
N VAL A 97 1.61 -2.33 -12.97
CA VAL A 97 2.64 -3.37 -12.97
C VAL A 97 2.08 -4.70 -12.49
N SER A 98 1.33 -4.73 -11.38
CA SER A 98 0.69 -5.95 -10.89
C SER A 98 -0.27 -6.53 -11.93
N ALA A 99 -1.09 -5.71 -12.60
CA ALA A 99 -2.03 -6.21 -13.61
C ALA A 99 -1.30 -6.87 -14.80
N VAL A 100 -0.23 -6.25 -15.31
CA VAL A 100 0.59 -6.81 -16.40
C VAL A 100 1.23 -8.13 -15.98
N PHE A 101 1.85 -8.18 -14.80
CA PHE A 101 2.48 -9.40 -14.29
C PHE A 101 1.47 -10.49 -13.96
N LEU A 102 0.28 -10.14 -13.46
CA LEU A 102 -0.78 -11.09 -13.18
C LEU A 102 -1.22 -11.78 -14.46
N ALA A 103 -1.51 -11.02 -15.53
CA ALA A 103 -1.90 -11.56 -16.82
C ALA A 103 -0.83 -12.51 -17.41
N GLY A 104 0.44 -12.08 -17.41
CA GLY A 104 1.55 -12.90 -17.90
C GLY A 104 1.78 -14.17 -17.08
N THR A 105 1.68 -14.07 -15.75
CA THR A 105 1.85 -15.21 -14.84
C THR A 105 0.71 -16.21 -14.98
N MET A 106 -0.55 -15.74 -15.03
CA MET A 106 -1.73 -16.60 -15.25
C MET A 106 -1.62 -17.37 -16.56
N SER A 107 -1.28 -16.69 -17.67
CA SER A 107 -1.09 -17.34 -18.97
C SER A 107 -0.04 -18.44 -18.91
N THR A 108 1.11 -18.15 -18.30
CA THR A 108 2.22 -19.12 -18.15
C THR A 108 1.82 -20.33 -17.31
N LEU A 109 1.14 -20.12 -16.18
CA LEU A 109 0.71 -21.20 -15.29
C LEU A 109 -0.39 -22.07 -15.92
N PHE A 110 -1.32 -21.45 -16.66
CA PHE A 110 -2.33 -22.15 -17.44
C PHE A 110 -1.70 -23.09 -18.48
N HIS A 111 -0.73 -22.59 -19.25
CA HIS A 111 -0.03 -23.39 -20.28
C HIS A 111 0.78 -24.54 -19.66
N ARG A 112 1.16 -24.42 -18.38
CA ARG A 112 1.87 -25.46 -17.62
C ARG A 112 0.93 -26.42 -16.88
N GLY A 113 -0.39 -26.30 -17.04
CA GLY A 113 -1.36 -27.22 -16.44
C GLY A 113 -1.52 -27.09 -14.93
N PHE A 114 -1.20 -25.93 -14.34
CA PHE A 114 -1.44 -25.72 -12.90
C PHE A 114 -2.95 -25.69 -12.60
N SER A 115 -3.34 -26.14 -11.41
CA SER A 115 -4.74 -26.03 -10.95
C SER A 115 -5.16 -24.57 -10.77
N GLY A 116 -6.46 -24.27 -10.86
CA GLY A 116 -6.98 -22.91 -10.72
C GLY A 116 -6.59 -22.23 -9.40
N SER A 117 -6.62 -22.97 -8.28
CA SER A 117 -6.20 -22.46 -6.98
C SER A 117 -4.70 -22.15 -6.91
N ALA A 118 -3.86 -23.01 -7.50
CA ALA A 118 -2.42 -22.78 -7.58
C ALA A 118 -2.10 -21.58 -8.49
N GLN A 119 -2.83 -21.43 -9.60
CA GLN A 119 -2.74 -20.25 -10.47
C GLN A 119 -3.01 -18.99 -9.67
N ILE A 120 -4.16 -18.89 -9.00
CA ILE A 120 -4.57 -17.72 -8.19
C ILE A 120 -3.51 -17.36 -7.14
N LEU A 121 -3.05 -18.34 -6.36
CA LEU A 121 -2.09 -18.10 -5.28
C LEU A 121 -0.74 -17.62 -5.83
N VAL A 122 -0.18 -18.31 -6.82
CA VAL A 122 1.14 -17.99 -7.38
C VAL A 122 1.12 -16.70 -8.18
N GLY A 123 0.11 -16.49 -9.04
CA GLY A 123 0.03 -15.25 -9.80
C GLY A 123 -0.31 -14.05 -8.93
N GLY A 124 -1.15 -14.20 -7.90
CA GLY A 124 -1.34 -13.18 -6.87
C GLY A 124 -0.02 -12.83 -6.17
N ALA A 125 0.77 -13.83 -5.78
CA ALA A 125 2.03 -13.63 -5.05
C ALA A 125 3.06 -12.92 -5.93
N VAL A 126 3.29 -13.41 -7.15
CA VAL A 126 4.29 -12.86 -8.07
C VAL A 126 3.91 -11.45 -8.50
N SER A 127 2.67 -11.25 -8.96
CA SER A 127 2.20 -9.93 -9.40
C SER A 127 2.17 -8.92 -8.26
N GLY A 128 1.79 -9.35 -7.06
CA GLY A 128 1.78 -8.53 -5.86
C GLY A 128 3.18 -8.15 -5.42
N ALA A 129 4.12 -9.11 -5.42
CA ALA A 129 5.51 -8.85 -5.08
C ALA A 129 6.13 -7.81 -6.02
N VAL A 130 5.97 -7.98 -7.34
CA VAL A 130 6.60 -7.10 -8.34
C VAL A 130 5.95 -5.72 -8.34
N GLY A 131 4.62 -5.63 -8.43
CA GLY A 131 3.94 -4.33 -8.42
C GLY A 131 4.08 -3.62 -7.08
N GLY A 132 4.00 -4.35 -5.97
CA GLY A 132 4.28 -3.83 -4.64
C GLY A 132 5.71 -3.31 -4.49
N ALA A 133 6.72 -4.02 -5.00
CA ALA A 133 8.11 -3.54 -4.98
C ALA A 133 8.26 -2.22 -5.76
N VAL A 134 7.73 -2.15 -6.98
CA VAL A 134 7.81 -0.94 -7.81
C VAL A 134 7.09 0.23 -7.14
N GLY A 135 5.87 0.00 -6.66
CA GLY A 135 5.10 1.01 -5.93
C GLY A 135 5.81 1.49 -4.68
N GLY A 136 6.31 0.55 -3.86
CA GLY A 136 7.04 0.84 -2.64
C GLY A 136 8.33 1.62 -2.88
N ALA A 137 9.04 1.35 -3.98
CA ALA A 137 10.20 2.13 -4.38
C ALA A 137 9.82 3.58 -4.71
N ILE A 138 8.77 3.78 -5.52
CA ILE A 138 8.29 5.12 -5.91
C ILE A 138 7.77 5.90 -4.69
N THR A 139 6.95 5.27 -3.85
CA THR A 139 6.46 5.85 -2.59
C THR A 139 7.64 6.16 -1.66
N GLY A 140 8.59 5.24 -1.52
CA GLY A 140 9.80 5.43 -0.74
C GLY A 140 10.60 6.63 -1.23
N ILE A 141 10.82 6.76 -2.54
CA ILE A 141 11.54 7.89 -3.15
C ILE A 141 10.81 9.20 -2.85
N THR A 142 9.52 9.28 -3.17
CA THR A 142 8.73 10.52 -2.98
C THR A 142 8.65 10.94 -1.51
N GLN A 143 8.44 10.00 -0.59
CA GLN A 143 8.47 10.26 0.85
C GLN A 143 9.88 10.64 1.32
N SER A 144 10.92 9.98 0.82
CA SER A 144 12.31 10.28 1.18
C SER A 144 12.71 11.70 0.77
N LEU A 145 12.22 12.21 -0.36
CA LEU A 145 12.48 13.60 -0.80
C LEU A 145 11.86 14.62 0.16
N LEU A 146 10.69 14.32 0.73
CA LEU A 146 10.06 15.19 1.72
C LEU A 146 10.71 15.06 3.11
N LEU A 147 11.14 13.85 3.48
CA LEU A 147 11.84 13.59 4.73
C LEU A 147 13.27 14.12 4.72
N ALA A 148 14.00 14.03 3.61
CA ALA A 148 15.39 14.48 3.47
C ALA A 148 15.54 15.98 3.68
N ARG A 149 14.49 16.77 3.40
CA ARG A 149 14.49 18.21 3.66
C ARG A 149 14.44 18.57 5.15
N ARG A 150 14.09 17.64 6.05
CA ARG A 150 13.75 17.99 7.45
C ARG A 150 14.19 16.99 8.53
N VAL A 151 14.20 15.69 8.26
CA VAL A 151 14.31 14.64 9.29
C VAL A 151 15.37 13.58 8.98
N LEU A 152 15.53 13.18 7.72
CA LEU A 152 16.52 12.14 7.38
C LEU A 152 17.91 12.75 7.25
N VAL A 153 18.85 12.24 8.05
CA VAL A 153 20.29 12.44 7.84
C VAL A 153 20.65 11.93 6.44
N ARG A 154 21.61 12.58 5.76
CA ARG A 154 21.97 12.42 4.33
C ARG A 154 22.12 10.97 3.81
N ASN A 155 22.28 9.97 4.67
CA ASN A 155 22.45 8.56 4.30
C ASN A 155 21.26 7.65 4.66
N LEU A 156 20.25 8.14 5.38
CA LEU A 156 19.12 7.32 5.85
C LEU A 156 18.00 7.17 4.81
N TRP A 157 18.03 7.94 3.72
CA TRP A 157 17.01 7.89 2.66
C TRP A 157 17.00 6.57 1.90
N ILE A 158 18.17 5.94 1.68
CA ILE A 158 18.26 4.63 1.03
C ILE A 158 17.55 3.56 1.87
N ILE A 159 17.77 3.56 3.19
CA ILE A 159 17.12 2.62 4.10
C ILE A 159 15.60 2.81 4.07
N TRP A 160 15.13 4.06 4.01
CA TRP A 160 13.71 4.36 3.85
C TRP A 160 13.13 3.77 2.55
N ILE A 161 13.80 3.99 1.42
CA ILE A 161 13.36 3.45 0.12
C ILE A 161 13.34 1.93 0.17
N LEU A 162 14.44 1.29 0.56
CA LEU A 162 14.53 -0.17 0.60
C LEU A 162 13.48 -0.80 1.51
N SER A 163 13.29 -0.22 2.71
CA SER A 163 12.26 -0.70 3.63
C SER A 163 10.85 -0.53 3.06
N SER A 164 10.59 0.57 2.35
CA SER A 164 9.31 0.78 1.67
C SER A 164 9.12 -0.24 0.55
N THR A 165 10.12 -0.44 -0.31
CA THR A 165 10.10 -1.46 -1.37
C THR A 165 9.77 -2.84 -0.82
N VAL A 166 10.51 -3.29 0.21
CA VAL A 166 10.30 -4.61 0.82
C VAL A 166 8.93 -4.69 1.49
N ALA A 167 8.54 -3.66 2.24
CA ALA A 167 7.26 -3.62 2.92
C ALA A 167 6.10 -3.78 1.94
N TRP A 168 6.08 -2.98 0.87
CA TRP A 168 5.04 -3.05 -0.14
C TRP A 168 5.07 -4.38 -0.90
N ALA A 169 6.25 -4.86 -1.33
CA ALA A 169 6.39 -6.13 -2.04
C ALA A 169 5.82 -7.30 -1.25
N VAL A 170 6.25 -7.48 0.00
CA VAL A 170 5.78 -8.58 0.86
C VAL A 170 4.29 -8.43 1.13
N SER A 171 3.84 -7.22 1.42
CA SER A 171 2.46 -6.96 1.80
C SER A 171 1.48 -7.22 0.66
N TRP A 172 1.83 -6.86 -0.57
CA TRP A 172 1.02 -7.09 -1.77
C TRP A 172 1.07 -8.53 -2.24
N ALA A 173 2.22 -9.19 -2.14
CA ALA A 173 2.34 -10.61 -2.45
C ALA A 173 1.36 -11.43 -1.58
N VAL A 174 1.43 -11.25 -0.26
CA VAL A 174 0.55 -11.96 0.68
C VAL A 174 -0.89 -11.48 0.51
N GLY A 175 -1.11 -10.17 0.41
CA GLY A 175 -2.43 -9.58 0.30
C GLY A 175 -3.19 -10.05 -0.93
N LEU A 176 -2.56 -10.06 -2.12
CA LEU A 176 -3.23 -10.48 -3.36
C LEU A 176 -3.50 -11.99 -3.34
N SER A 177 -2.53 -12.81 -2.93
CA SER A 177 -2.72 -14.26 -2.87
C SER A 177 -3.88 -14.64 -1.95
N VAL A 178 -3.85 -14.13 -0.70
CA VAL A 178 -4.87 -14.46 0.31
C VAL A 178 -6.20 -13.81 -0.05
N GLY A 179 -6.18 -12.57 -0.53
CA GLY A 179 -7.36 -11.84 -0.96
C GLY A 179 -8.10 -12.54 -2.11
N PHE A 180 -7.39 -12.94 -3.17
CA PHE A 180 -8.03 -13.62 -4.30
C PHE A 180 -8.54 -15.01 -3.90
N TYR A 181 -7.75 -15.75 -3.13
CA TYR A 181 -8.16 -17.08 -2.67
C TYR A 181 -9.44 -17.03 -1.81
N LEU A 182 -9.47 -16.15 -0.81
CA LEU A 182 -10.62 -16.01 0.08
C LEU A 182 -11.80 -15.31 -0.60
N GLY A 183 -11.57 -14.40 -1.54
CA GLY A 183 -12.62 -13.82 -2.37
C GLY A 183 -13.32 -14.88 -3.23
N ALA A 184 -12.56 -15.75 -3.89
CA ALA A 184 -13.10 -16.86 -4.67
C ALA A 184 -13.87 -17.87 -3.80
N ALA A 185 -13.30 -18.26 -2.65
CA ALA A 185 -13.98 -19.15 -1.71
C ALA A 185 -15.29 -18.54 -1.17
N ALA A 186 -15.31 -17.23 -0.93
CA ALA A 186 -16.51 -16.54 -0.47
C ALA A 186 -17.61 -16.48 -1.55
N SER A 187 -17.26 -16.25 -2.82
CA SER A 187 -18.25 -16.27 -3.91
C SER A 187 -18.95 -17.62 -4.05
N ASP A 188 -18.24 -18.73 -3.81
CA ASP A 188 -18.79 -20.08 -3.94
C ASP A 188 -19.87 -20.38 -2.89
N THR A 189 -19.90 -19.63 -1.78
CA THR A 189 -20.91 -19.79 -0.72
C THR A 189 -22.22 -19.05 -1.00
N VAL A 190 -22.25 -18.17 -2.02
CA VAL A 190 -23.39 -17.29 -2.30
C VAL A 190 -24.17 -17.80 -3.52
N MET A 191 -25.38 -18.31 -3.31
CA MET A 191 -26.22 -18.84 -4.40
C MET A 191 -26.70 -17.78 -5.41
N ARG A 192 -26.65 -16.50 -5.05
CA ARG A 192 -27.10 -15.39 -5.90
C ARG A 192 -25.93 -14.84 -6.72
N PRO A 193 -25.91 -15.03 -8.06
CA PRO A 193 -24.78 -14.62 -8.90
C PRO A 193 -24.49 -13.11 -8.87
N ASP A 194 -25.53 -12.29 -8.66
CA ASP A 194 -25.41 -10.83 -8.56
C ASP A 194 -24.73 -10.38 -7.26
N LEU A 195 -24.84 -11.20 -6.20
CA LEU A 195 -24.24 -10.94 -4.89
C LEU A 195 -22.88 -11.62 -4.71
N SER A 196 -22.64 -12.75 -5.37
CA SER A 196 -21.39 -13.52 -5.20
C SER A 196 -20.17 -12.71 -5.62
N GLU A 197 -20.26 -11.95 -6.72
CA GLU A 197 -19.18 -11.07 -7.18
C GLU A 197 -18.94 -9.91 -6.19
N GLN A 198 -20.00 -9.32 -5.65
CA GLN A 198 -19.89 -8.23 -4.66
C GLN A 198 -19.22 -8.71 -3.37
N VAL A 199 -19.61 -9.89 -2.90
CA VAL A 199 -19.03 -10.52 -1.70
C VAL A 199 -17.56 -10.83 -1.95
N SER A 200 -17.21 -11.38 -3.12
CA SER A 200 -15.82 -11.67 -3.49
C SER A 200 -14.94 -10.42 -3.45
N TYR A 201 -15.36 -9.33 -4.09
CA TYR A 201 -14.59 -8.08 -4.06
C TYR A 201 -14.51 -7.46 -2.67
N ALA A 202 -15.61 -7.45 -1.91
CA ALA A 202 -15.60 -6.91 -0.56
C ALA A 202 -14.64 -7.69 0.35
N VAL A 203 -14.69 -9.02 0.30
CA VAL A 203 -13.80 -9.91 1.04
C VAL A 203 -12.34 -9.70 0.60
N PHE A 204 -12.08 -9.67 -0.71
CA PHE A 204 -10.76 -9.36 -1.27
C PHE A 204 -10.23 -8.04 -0.73
N GLY A 205 -11.00 -6.95 -0.84
CA GLY A 205 -10.57 -5.60 -0.46
C GLY A 205 -10.26 -5.47 1.02
N VAL A 206 -11.10 -6.07 1.87
CA VAL A 206 -10.88 -6.08 3.32
C VAL A 206 -9.61 -6.85 3.65
N ILE A 207 -9.46 -8.08 3.14
CA ILE A 207 -8.31 -8.94 3.45
C ILE A 207 -7.01 -8.33 2.92
N PHE A 208 -6.98 -7.97 1.63
CA PHE A 208 -5.82 -7.34 1.01
C PHE A 208 -5.45 -6.06 1.74
N GLY A 209 -6.44 -5.20 2.02
CA GLY A 209 -6.22 -3.91 2.67
C GLY A 209 -5.69 -4.08 4.10
N THR A 210 -6.26 -4.99 4.89
CA THR A 210 -5.82 -5.24 6.26
C THR A 210 -4.41 -5.81 6.31
N ILE A 211 -4.12 -6.85 5.52
CA ILE A 211 -2.78 -7.44 5.44
C ILE A 211 -1.77 -6.39 4.97
N SER A 212 -2.11 -5.67 3.90
CA SER A 212 -1.22 -4.68 3.30
C SER A 212 -0.93 -3.54 4.27
N GLY A 213 -1.97 -3.00 4.90
CA GLY A 213 -1.87 -1.91 5.85
C GLY A 213 -1.09 -2.28 7.11
N PHE A 214 -1.31 -3.49 7.64
CA PHE A 214 -0.59 -3.97 8.80
C PHE A 214 0.90 -4.16 8.52
N LEU A 215 1.25 -4.93 7.48
CA LEU A 215 2.65 -5.24 7.17
C LEU A 215 3.42 -3.99 6.78
N ASN A 216 2.82 -3.15 5.93
CA ASN A 216 3.43 -1.89 5.53
C ASN A 216 3.61 -0.95 6.71
N GLY A 217 2.57 -0.77 7.53
CA GLY A 217 2.64 0.05 8.74
C GLY A 217 3.68 -0.46 9.74
N ALA A 218 3.77 -1.77 9.95
CA ALA A 218 4.70 -2.35 10.91
C ALA A 218 6.17 -2.14 10.48
N ILE A 219 6.49 -2.38 9.20
CA ILE A 219 7.85 -2.26 8.67
C ILE A 219 8.25 -0.78 8.59
N THR A 220 7.48 0.04 7.88
CA THR A 220 7.81 1.47 7.69
C THR A 220 7.76 2.25 8.99
N GLY A 221 6.83 1.94 9.90
CA GLY A 221 6.72 2.60 11.20
C GLY A 221 7.94 2.33 12.09
N ARG A 222 8.46 1.10 12.10
CA ARG A 222 9.69 0.78 12.85
C ARG A 222 10.90 1.53 12.30
N ILE A 223 11.05 1.58 10.98
CA ILE A 223 12.16 2.29 10.33
C ILE A 223 12.04 3.80 10.54
N LEU A 224 10.83 4.36 10.48
CA LEU A 224 10.58 5.77 10.75
C LEU A 224 11.06 6.16 12.15
N ILE A 225 10.66 5.39 13.16
CA ILE A 225 11.03 5.66 14.55
C ILE A 225 12.53 5.53 14.75
N TRP A 226 13.14 4.48 14.20
CA TRP A 226 14.59 4.31 14.24
C TRP A 226 15.31 5.50 13.62
N ALA A 227 14.85 5.98 12.45
CA ALA A 227 15.43 7.14 11.77
C ALA A 227 15.28 8.43 12.59
N MET A 228 14.11 8.65 13.21
CA MET A 228 13.86 9.80 14.09
C MET A 228 14.71 9.79 15.36
N LEU A 229 14.95 8.60 15.94
CA LEU A 229 15.83 8.46 17.10
C LEU A 229 17.28 8.74 16.69
N LYS A 230 17.73 8.18 15.57
CA LYS A 230 19.11 8.35 15.09
C LYS A 230 19.43 9.80 14.72
N SER A 231 18.51 10.52 14.06
CA SER A 231 18.74 11.91 13.66
C SER A 231 18.92 12.87 14.84
N ARG A 232 18.21 12.64 15.95
CA ARG A 232 18.35 13.44 17.18
C ARG A 232 19.73 13.29 17.82
N PHE A 233 20.28 12.07 17.85
CA PHE A 233 21.62 11.84 18.41
C PHE A 233 22.71 12.59 17.63
N VAL A 234 22.60 12.63 16.30
CA VAL A 234 23.57 13.36 15.45
C VAL A 234 23.51 14.86 15.73
N SER A 235 22.32 15.43 15.90
CA SER A 235 22.16 16.86 16.22
C SER A 235 22.77 17.23 17.57
N THR A 236 22.60 16.41 18.60
CA THR A 236 23.19 16.69 19.92
C THR A 236 24.72 16.59 19.91
N SER A 237 25.30 15.68 19.13
CA SER A 237 26.76 15.53 19.06
C SER A 237 27.46 16.66 18.30
N SER A 238 26.77 17.31 17.35
CA SER A 238 27.32 18.47 16.63
C SER A 238 27.45 19.66 17.58
N ASN A 239 26.38 19.98 18.30
CA ASN A 239 26.35 21.13 19.21
C ASN A 239 27.37 21.02 20.35
N ALA A 240 27.77 19.80 20.75
CA ALA A 240 28.75 19.59 21.81
C ALA A 240 30.22 19.75 21.35
N ARG A 241 30.50 19.78 20.04
CA ARG A 241 31.85 20.07 19.51
C ARG A 241 32.09 21.56 19.27
N ASP A 242 31.00 22.32 19.19
CA ASP A 242 31.03 23.76 18.91
C ASP A 242 31.08 24.61 20.21
N ILE A 243 31.18 23.95 21.38
CA ILE A 243 31.35 24.55 22.72
C ILE A 243 32.74 24.17 23.23
#